data_AF-A0A497KXI8-F1
#
_entry.id   AF-A0A497KXI8-F1
#
_cell.length_a   1.000
_cell.length_b   1.000
_cell.length_c   1.000
_cell.angle_alpha   90.00
_cell.angle_beta   90.00
_cell.angle_gamma   90.00
#
_symmetry.space_group_name_H-M   'P 1'
#
loop_
_entity.id
_entity.type
_entity.pdbx_description
1 polymer ?
#
loop_
_entity_poly.entity_id
_entity_poly.type
_entity_poly.pdbx_seq_one_letter_code
_entity_poly.pdbx_strand_id
1 'polypeptide(L)'
;SERLKTAEKDFLEDDGILITTKMDRGADLKGMKSIVVMKFPFPEREDPLLKGMERRLGKEAFWRYYRDIAERCFVQQLGRVLRSSKDVVEFWSPDEICHRMLRKLWRGEIEVKRCFH
;
A
#
# COMPACT_ATOMS: atom_id res chain seq x y z
N SER A 1 -20.35 -24.56 -27.83
CA SER A 1 -19.66 -24.64 -26.52
C SER A 1 -19.13 -23.26 -26.21
N GLU A 2 -19.94 -22.49 -25.47
CA GLU A 2 -19.76 -21.06 -25.23
C GLU A 2 -18.84 -20.89 -24.02
N ARG A 3 -17.64 -20.31 -24.23
CA ARG A 3 -16.65 -20.08 -23.18
C ARG A 3 -17.15 -18.96 -22.27
N LEU A 4 -17.62 -19.33 -21.07
CA LEU A 4 -17.77 -18.42 -19.93
C LEU A 4 -16.41 -17.78 -19.63
N LYS A 5 -16.24 -16.52 -20.04
CA LYS A 5 -15.17 -15.65 -19.53
C LYS A 5 -15.58 -15.19 -18.14
N THR A 6 -15.28 -15.99 -17.12
CA THR A 6 -15.35 -15.50 -15.74
C THR A 6 -14.21 -14.49 -15.58
N ALA A 7 -14.54 -13.21 -15.41
CA ALA A 7 -13.57 -12.21 -15.02
C ALA A 7 -12.99 -12.62 -13.66
N GLU A 8 -11.69 -12.92 -13.60
CA GLU A 8 -10.99 -13.08 -12.32
C GLU A 8 -11.18 -11.79 -11.51
N LYS A 9 -11.76 -11.90 -10.32
CA LYS A 9 -11.83 -10.76 -9.40
C LYS A 9 -10.42 -10.51 -8.86
N ASP A 10 -9.93 -9.28 -8.98
CA ASP A 10 -8.60 -8.84 -8.50
C ASP A 10 -8.50 -8.72 -6.95
N PHE A 11 -9.51 -9.20 -6.23
CA PHE A 11 -9.61 -9.16 -4.78
C PHE A 11 -10.44 -10.32 -4.25
N LEU A 12 -10.11 -10.77 -3.04
CA LEU A 12 -10.91 -11.70 -2.25
C LEU A 12 -11.69 -10.89 -1.22
N GLU A 13 -12.99 -11.12 -1.15
CA GLU A 13 -13.89 -10.50 -0.18
C GLU A 13 -14.64 -11.60 0.54
N ASP A 14 -14.50 -11.64 1.87
CA ASP A 14 -15.19 -12.60 2.74
C ASP A 14 -15.46 -11.96 4.10
N ASP A 15 -16.71 -12.01 4.56
CA ASP A 15 -17.16 -11.51 5.86
C ASP A 15 -16.59 -10.13 6.30
N GLY A 16 -16.60 -9.15 5.39
CA GLY A 16 -16.07 -7.80 5.64
C GLY A 16 -14.54 -7.67 5.63
N ILE A 17 -13.83 -8.74 5.25
CA ILE A 17 -12.39 -8.75 5.01
C ILE A 17 -12.15 -8.62 3.50
N LEU A 18 -11.37 -7.62 3.11
CA LEU A 18 -10.90 -7.46 1.74
C LEU A 18 -9.40 -7.74 1.67
N ILE A 19 -9.01 -8.74 0.87
CA ILE A 19 -7.62 -9.09 0.61
C ILE A 19 -7.31 -8.81 -0.86
N THR A 20 -6.31 -7.96 -1.11
CA THR A 20 -5.85 -7.68 -2.47
C THR A 20 -4.36 -7.37 -2.52
N THR A 21 -3.72 -7.73 -3.64
CA THR A 21 -2.38 -7.28 -4.00
C THR A 21 -2.41 -6.06 -4.93
N LYS A 22 -3.58 -5.72 -5.46
CA LYS A 22 -3.83 -4.58 -6.35
C LYS A 22 -4.80 -3.62 -5.68
N MET A 23 -4.25 -2.61 -5.00
CA MET A 23 -5.04 -1.46 -4.56
C MET A 23 -5.16 -0.44 -5.71
N ASP A 24 -5.81 -0.83 -6.80
CA ASP A 24 -6.06 0.04 -7.94
C ASP A 24 -7.26 0.97 -7.73
N ARG A 25 -7.45 1.91 -8.66
CA ARG A 25 -8.46 2.97 -8.59
C ARG A 25 -9.86 2.37 -8.79
N GLY A 26 -10.46 1.83 -7.73
CA GLY A 26 -11.84 1.34 -7.78
C GLY A 26 -12.36 0.69 -6.50
N ALA A 27 -11.48 0.14 -5.65
CA ALA A 27 -11.91 -0.43 -4.37
C ALA A 27 -12.40 0.67 -3.41
N ASP A 28 -13.71 0.70 -3.14
CA ASP A 28 -14.29 1.59 -2.16
C ASP A 28 -14.05 1.06 -0.74
N LEU A 29 -12.91 1.42 -0.13
CA LEU A 29 -12.53 0.98 1.22
C LEU A 29 -13.17 1.80 2.34
N LYS A 30 -14.22 2.56 2.04
CA LYS A 30 -14.89 3.42 3.02
C LYS A 30 -15.54 2.57 4.11
N GLY A 31 -15.24 2.88 5.37
CA GLY A 31 -15.83 2.19 6.53
C GLY A 31 -15.01 1.01 7.06
N MET A 32 -13.86 0.72 6.45
CA MET A 32 -12.89 -0.25 7.01
C MET A 32 -12.33 0.28 8.33
N LYS A 33 -12.39 -0.53 9.39
CA LYS A 33 -11.91 -0.17 10.73
C LYS A 33 -10.42 -0.38 10.91
N SER A 34 -9.84 -1.29 10.12
CA SER A 34 -8.44 -1.69 10.23
C SER A 34 -7.85 -1.91 8.84
N ILE A 35 -6.58 -1.58 8.66
CA ILE A 35 -5.78 -1.87 7.47
C ILE A 35 -4.56 -2.70 7.89
N VAL A 36 -4.32 -3.80 7.16
CA VAL A 36 -3.16 -4.66 7.35
C VAL A 36 -2.26 -4.57 6.13
N VAL A 37 -1.05 -4.04 6.30
CA VAL A 37 -0.05 -3.97 5.23
C VAL A 37 1.02 -5.02 5.47
N MET A 38 1.12 -6.01 4.60
CA MET A 38 2.05 -7.14 4.78
C MET A 38 3.52 -6.77 4.58
N LYS A 39 3.80 -5.82 3.67
CA LYS A 39 5.16 -5.40 3.31
C LYS A 39 5.13 -3.99 2.74
N PHE A 40 6.17 -3.19 2.99
CA PHE A 40 6.30 -1.88 2.37
C PHE A 40 6.36 -2.00 0.83
N PRO A 41 5.62 -1.16 0.07
CA PRO A 41 5.37 -1.36 -1.36
C PRO A 41 6.55 -0.89 -2.23
N PHE A 42 7.72 -1.48 -1.99
CA PHE A 42 8.86 -1.34 -2.87
C PHE A 42 8.54 -1.93 -4.26
N PRO A 43 8.85 -1.21 -5.36
CA PRO A 43 8.67 -1.74 -6.70
C PRO A 43 9.49 -3.01 -6.94
N GLU A 44 9.04 -3.86 -7.87
CA GLU A 44 9.77 -5.06 -8.24
C GLU A 44 11.10 -4.70 -8.92
N ARG A 45 12.24 -5.12 -8.36
CA ARG A 45 13.56 -4.73 -8.89
C ARG A 45 13.88 -5.41 -10.21
N GLU A 46 13.28 -6.58 -10.43
CA GLU A 46 13.41 -7.34 -11.66
C GLU A 46 12.74 -6.64 -12.87
N ASP A 47 11.88 -5.65 -12.63
CA ASP A 47 11.13 -4.92 -13.65
C ASP A 47 12.07 -4.33 -14.74
N PRO A 48 11.85 -4.66 -16.03
CA PRO A 48 12.70 -4.19 -17.12
C PRO A 48 12.78 -2.66 -17.25
N LEU A 49 11.69 -1.93 -16.94
CA LEU A 49 11.67 -0.48 -16.96
C LEU A 49 12.57 0.07 -15.86
N LEU A 50 12.49 -0.48 -14.65
CA LEU A 50 13.34 -0.04 -13.54
C LEU A 50 14.82 -0.35 -13.78
N LYS A 51 15.14 -1.52 -14.34
CA LYS A 51 16.51 -1.84 -14.79
C LYS A 51 17.01 -0.86 -15.85
N GLY A 52 16.15 -0.49 -16.80
CA GLY A 52 16.47 0.53 -17.81
C GLY A 52 16.69 1.93 -17.20
N MET A 53 15.87 2.31 -16.23
CA MET A 53 15.99 3.58 -15.52
C MET A 53 17.24 3.67 -14.67
N GLU A 54 17.63 2.60 -13.97
CA GLU A 54 18.86 2.56 -13.18
C GLU A 54 20.09 2.84 -14.06
N ARG A 55 20.15 2.22 -15.24
CA ARG A 55 21.22 2.42 -16.22
C ARG A 55 21.28 3.85 -16.74
N ARG A 56 20.13 4.52 -16.89
CA ARG A 56 20.03 5.89 -17.44
C ARG A 56 20.29 6.99 -16.42
N LEU A 57 19.76 6.84 -15.19
CA LEU A 57 19.80 7.89 -14.16
C LEU A 57 21.06 7.85 -13.31
N GLY A 58 21.76 6.71 -13.28
CA GLY A 58 22.81 6.44 -12.31
C GLY A 58 22.24 6.07 -10.93
N LYS A 59 23.08 5.41 -10.11
CA LYS A 59 22.64 4.73 -8.87
C LYS A 59 21.90 5.66 -7.91
N GLU A 60 22.47 6.83 -7.60
CA GLU A 60 21.91 7.71 -6.57
C GLU A 60 20.52 8.27 -6.96
N ALA A 61 20.40 8.79 -8.18
CA ALA A 61 19.15 9.32 -8.70
C ALA A 61 18.09 8.22 -8.84
N PHE A 62 18.49 7.01 -9.27
CA PHE A 62 17.61 5.85 -9.32
C PHE A 62 17.07 5.49 -7.94
N TRP A 63 17.93 5.40 -6.92
CA TRP A 63 17.49 5.07 -5.56
C TRP A 63 16.55 6.11 -4.96
N ARG A 64 16.74 7.39 -5.28
CA ARG A 64 15.80 8.45 -4.90
C ARG A 64 14.44 8.25 -5.56
N TYR A 65 14.42 7.97 -6.86
CA TYR A 65 13.20 7.69 -7.62
C TYR A 65 12.48 6.42 -7.13
N TYR A 66 13.21 5.33 -6.94
CA TYR A 66 12.68 4.05 -6.46
C TYR A 66 12.01 4.19 -5.09
N ARG A 67 12.62 4.94 -4.17
CA ARG A 67 12.02 5.25 -2.87
C ARG A 67 10.77 6.12 -3.02
N ASP A 68 10.83 7.18 -3.82
CA ASP A 68 9.69 8.09 -4.04
C ASP A 68 8.45 7.35 -4.59
N ILE A 69 8.61 6.36 -5.49
CA ILE A 69 7.49 5.52 -5.91
C ILE A 69 6.87 4.77 -4.73
N ALA A 70 7.69 4.09 -3.93
CA ALA A 70 7.24 3.31 -2.79
C ALA A 70 6.53 4.19 -1.74
N GLU A 71 7.11 5.34 -1.42
CA GLU A 71 6.55 6.32 -0.47
C GLU A 71 5.18 6.84 -0.95
N ARG A 72 5.05 7.20 -2.23
CA ARG A 72 3.77 7.64 -2.81
C ARG A 72 2.72 6.54 -2.79
N CYS A 73 3.11 5.32 -3.19
CA CYS A 73 2.21 4.17 -3.21
C CYS A 73 1.66 3.90 -1.80
N PHE A 74 2.54 3.90 -0.79
CA PHE A 74 2.16 3.69 0.60
C PHE A 74 1.16 4.74 1.11
N VAL A 75 1.44 6.03 0.91
CA VAL A 75 0.53 7.12 1.35
C VAL A 75 -0.81 7.04 0.62
N GLN A 76 -0.80 6.73 -0.68
CA GLN A 76 -2.03 6.60 -1.46
C GLN A 76 -2.89 5.43 -0.97
N GLN A 77 -2.30 4.29 -0.61
CA GLN A 77 -3.03 3.16 -0.03
C GLN A 77 -3.74 3.55 1.27
N LEU A 78 -3.04 4.25 2.18
CA LEU A 78 -3.64 4.74 3.43
C LEU A 78 -4.77 5.76 3.17
N GLY A 79 -4.55 6.70 2.25
CA GLY A 79 -5.55 7.72 1.90
C GLY A 79 -6.81 7.16 1.22
N ARG A 80 -6.80 5.92 0.72
CA ARG A 80 -8.02 5.26 0.21
C ARG A 80 -8.96 4.83 1.33
N VAL A 81 -8.40 4.52 2.49
CA VAL A 81 -9.14 4.12 3.70
C VAL A 81 -9.57 5.34 4.51
N LEU A 82 -8.67 6.32 4.66
CA LEU A 82 -8.90 7.58 5.37
C LEU A 82 -9.32 8.69 4.39
N ARG A 83 -10.62 8.80 4.09
CA ARG A 83 -11.18 9.74 3.10
C ARG A 83 -11.68 11.05 3.69
N SER A 84 -11.93 11.06 5.00
CA SER A 84 -12.33 12.23 5.78
C SER A 84 -11.29 12.53 6.84
N SER A 85 -11.16 13.80 7.22
CA SER A 85 -10.31 14.20 8.35
C SER A 85 -10.77 13.63 9.70
N LYS A 86 -11.98 13.08 9.76
CA LYS A 86 -12.57 12.43 10.95
C LYS A 86 -12.42 10.91 10.94
N ASP A 87 -11.93 10.33 9.85
CA ASP A 87 -11.79 8.88 9.77
C ASP A 87 -10.68 8.43 10.71
N VAL A 88 -10.96 7.37 11.45
CA VAL A 88 -10.00 6.69 12.33
C VAL A 88 -9.91 5.26 11.86
N VAL A 89 -8.68 4.79 11.60
CA VAL A 89 -8.41 3.41 11.20
C VAL A 89 -7.26 2.87 12.03
N GLU A 90 -7.34 1.61 12.41
CA GLU A 90 -6.22 0.89 12.99
C GLU A 90 -5.23 0.49 11.89
N PHE A 91 -3.95 0.75 12.11
CA PHE A 91 -2.90 0.34 11.20
C PHE A 91 -2.10 -0.83 11.78
N TRP A 92 -2.04 -1.93 11.03
CA TRP A 92 -1.30 -3.13 11.39
C TRP A 92 -0.31 -3.51 10.30
N SER A 93 0.89 -3.94 10.71
CA SER A 93 1.89 -4.48 9.78
C SER A 93 2.89 -5.34 10.52
N PRO A 94 3.28 -6.51 9.96
CA PRO A 94 4.43 -7.28 10.44
C PRO A 94 5.77 -6.71 9.96
N ASP A 95 5.78 -5.76 9.03
CA ASP A 95 6.98 -5.12 8.50
C ASP A 95 7.26 -3.81 9.25
N GLU A 96 8.37 -3.75 10.00
CA GLU A 96 8.78 -2.56 10.76
C GLU A 96 8.97 -1.33 9.86
N ILE A 97 9.33 -1.52 8.58
CA ILE A 97 9.49 -0.42 7.62
C ILE A 97 8.16 0.32 7.46
N CYS A 98 7.04 -0.39 7.42
CA CYS A 98 5.72 0.22 7.34
C CYS A 98 5.44 1.16 8.52
N HIS A 99 5.75 0.74 9.75
CA HIS A 99 5.56 1.56 10.95
C HIS A 99 6.48 2.79 10.96
N ARG A 100 7.74 2.62 10.57
CA ARG A 100 8.69 3.74 10.46
C ARG A 100 8.26 4.74 9.39
N MET A 101 7.81 4.23 8.24
CA MET A 101 7.40 5.07 7.12
C MET A 101 6.05 5.74 7.35
N LEU A 102 5.12 5.10 8.07
CA LEU A 102 3.88 5.73 8.54
C LEU A 102 4.20 6.98 9.37
N ARG A 103 5.06 6.85 10.38
CA ARG A 103 5.48 7.99 11.22
C ARG A 103 6.20 9.10 10.44
N LYS A 104 6.93 8.74 9.37
CA LYS A 104 7.70 9.68 8.56
C LYS A 104 6.85 10.41 7.51
N LEU A 105 5.92 9.71 6.87
CA LEU A 105 5.22 10.19 5.67
C LEU A 105 3.80 10.68 5.95
N TRP A 106 3.12 10.10 6.94
CA TRP A 106 1.75 10.45 7.24
C TRP A 106 1.68 11.82 7.89
N ARG A 107 0.73 12.64 7.44
CA ARG A 107 0.53 14.01 7.94
C ARG A 107 -0.67 14.15 8.86
N GLY A 108 -1.41 13.07 9.10
CA GLY A 108 -2.48 13.04 10.09
C GLY A 108 -1.96 12.63 11.47
N GLU A 109 -2.89 12.57 12.42
CA GLU A 109 -2.60 12.14 13.79
C GLU A 109 -2.33 10.63 13.85
N ILE A 110 -1.41 10.23 14.72
CA ILE A 110 -1.07 8.83 14.96
C ILE A 110 -1.12 8.60 16.47
N GLU A 111 -2.04 7.75 16.91
CA GLU A 111 -2.08 7.24 18.29
C GLU A 111 -1.38 5.88 18.34
N VAL A 112 -0.32 5.77 19.13
CA VAL A 112 0.38 4.49 19.33
C VAL A 112 -0.17 3.83 20.59
N LYS A 113 -0.98 2.79 20.42
CA LYS A 113 -1.35 1.91 21.53
C LYS A 113 -0.26 0.87 21.73
N ARG A 114 0.42 0.93 22.87
CA ARG A 114 1.32 -0.15 23.27
C ARG A 114 0.47 -1.34 23.73
N CYS A 115 0.49 -2.43 22.99
CA CYS A 115 0.08 -3.71 23.53
C CYS A 115 1.18 -4.13 24.52
N PHE A 116 0.94 -3.92 25.82
CA PHE A 116 1.72 -4.60 26.85
C PHE A 116 1.37 -6.09 26.75
N HIS A 117 2.39 -6.90 26.50
CA HIS A 117 2.30 -8.35 26.62
C HIS A 117 2.77 -8.76 28.01
#